data_AF-A0A1M5KT37-F1
#
_entry.id   AF-A0A1M5KT37-F1
#
_cell.length_a   1.000
_cell.length_b   1.000
_cell.length_c   1.000
_cell.angle_alpha   90.00
_cell.angle_beta   90.00
_cell.angle_gamma   90.00
#
_symmetry.space_group_name_H-M   'P 1'
#
loop_
_entity.id
_entity.type
_entity.pdbx_description
1 polymer ?
#
loop_
_entity_poly.entity_id
_entity_poly.type
_entity_poly.pdbx_seq_one_letter_code
_entity_poly.pdbx_strand_id
1 'polypeptide(L)'
;MKVNPLLISLIALSLGACAAGDQFRGGVDALREPEVIQGAGQRPPGASPGTCWGKAVSPAVVETVTEQILLQPAEVTTDGRVLQPAIYKTETVQRIVKERRETWFEAPCQAQLTSEFISSVQRALAVRSIYRGRITGIMDSRTRAAIRRYQEPQGLNSGILALETARQLGLIAVARDAE
;
A
#
# COMPACT_ATOMS: atom_id res chain seq x y z
N MET A 1 28.85 -15.53 -67.62
CA MET A 1 29.54 -14.98 -66.42
C MET A 1 29.74 -13.49 -66.62
N LYS A 2 29.34 -12.64 -65.64
CA LYS A 2 29.70 -11.21 -65.44
C LYS A 2 29.12 -10.20 -66.47
N VAL A 3 28.54 -9.01 -66.19
CA VAL A 3 28.25 -8.15 -65.01
C VAL A 3 27.04 -7.22 -65.37
N ASN A 4 26.30 -6.79 -64.33
CA ASN A 4 25.42 -5.60 -64.10
C ASN A 4 25.74 -4.28 -64.89
N PRO A 5 25.05 -3.12 -64.77
CA PRO A 5 23.82 -2.72 -64.01
C PRO A 5 22.87 -1.76 -64.78
N LEU A 6 21.63 -1.50 -64.32
CA LEU A 6 20.95 -0.20 -64.55
C LEU A 6 19.73 0.02 -63.63
N LEU A 7 19.94 0.98 -62.72
CA LEU A 7 19.00 1.87 -62.01
C LEU A 7 17.50 1.54 -61.97
N ILE A 8 16.99 1.28 -60.75
CA ILE A 8 15.66 1.73 -60.34
C ILE A 8 15.80 2.42 -58.99
N SER A 9 15.50 3.73 -59.00
CA SER A 9 15.57 4.66 -57.88
C SER A 9 14.42 4.39 -56.90
N LEU A 10 14.73 4.11 -55.63
CA LEU A 10 13.72 3.94 -54.57
C LEU A 10 13.49 5.29 -53.87
N ILE A 11 12.25 5.77 -53.92
CA ILE A 11 11.77 7.00 -53.26
C ILE A 11 11.68 6.74 -51.75
N ALA A 12 12.40 7.53 -50.96
CA ALA A 12 12.29 7.55 -49.50
C ALA A 12 11.16 8.51 -49.08
N LEU A 13 10.07 7.96 -48.53
CA LEU A 13 8.98 8.71 -47.92
C LEU A 13 9.14 8.64 -46.39
N SER A 14 9.82 9.61 -45.78
CA SER A 14 9.94 9.70 -44.33
C SER A 14 8.75 10.44 -43.72
N LEU A 15 7.81 9.70 -43.14
CA LEU A 15 6.78 10.22 -42.25
C LEU A 15 7.40 10.48 -40.86
N GLY A 16 7.76 11.73 -40.59
CA GLY A 16 8.10 12.21 -39.24
C GLY A 16 6.82 12.49 -38.45
N ALA A 17 6.57 11.66 -37.43
CA ALA A 17 5.42 11.77 -36.52
C ALA A 17 5.59 12.90 -35.49
N CYS A 18 4.44 13.36 -34.99
CA CYS A 18 4.21 14.51 -34.12
C CYS A 18 5.00 14.50 -32.80
N ALA A 19 5.63 15.63 -32.47
CA ALA A 19 6.07 15.94 -31.12
C ALA A 19 4.91 16.59 -30.35
N ALA A 20 4.14 15.79 -29.62
CA ALA A 20 3.13 16.27 -28.69
C ALA A 20 3.42 15.73 -27.27
N GLY A 21 3.86 16.65 -26.40
CA GLY A 21 3.61 16.64 -24.96
C GLY A 21 4.30 15.58 -24.11
N ASP A 22 5.50 15.89 -23.60
CA ASP A 22 6.10 15.15 -22.47
C ASP A 22 6.76 16.10 -21.45
N GLN A 23 6.02 17.11 -20.97
CA GLN A 23 6.54 18.09 -20.00
C GLN A 23 5.75 18.22 -18.69
N PHE A 24 4.80 17.34 -18.40
CA PHE A 24 4.14 17.33 -17.09
C PHE A 24 4.00 15.90 -16.55
N ARG A 25 5.13 15.34 -16.09
CA ARG A 25 5.18 14.16 -15.20
C ARG A 25 5.80 14.50 -13.85
N GLY A 26 5.59 15.73 -13.39
CA GLY A 26 5.98 16.17 -12.05
C GLY A 26 4.93 15.80 -11.00
N GLY A 27 5.12 14.65 -10.34
CA GLY A 27 5.01 14.57 -8.88
C GLY A 27 3.63 14.49 -8.23
N VAL A 28 2.78 13.52 -8.62
CA VAL A 28 1.75 12.98 -7.69
C VAL A 28 2.24 11.77 -6.90
N ASP A 29 3.46 11.30 -7.16
CA ASP A 29 4.08 10.17 -6.44
C ASP A 29 4.46 10.53 -5.00
N ALA A 30 4.76 11.81 -4.72
CA ALA A 30 5.06 12.30 -3.37
C ALA A 30 3.83 12.27 -2.42
N LEU A 31 2.62 12.09 -2.96
CA LEU A 31 1.39 11.99 -2.19
C LEU A 31 0.99 10.54 -1.87
N ARG A 32 1.74 9.52 -2.34
CA ARG A 32 1.25 8.14 -2.35
C ARG A 32 1.74 7.22 -1.24
N GLU A 33 2.74 7.60 -0.44
CA GLU A 33 3.06 6.81 0.74
C GLU A 33 3.82 7.65 1.77
N PRO A 34 3.51 7.57 3.07
CA PRO A 34 4.39 8.13 4.08
C PRO A 34 5.74 7.43 3.92
N GLU A 35 6.79 8.23 3.70
CA GLU A 35 8.17 7.78 3.74
C GLU A 35 8.36 7.02 5.05
N VAL A 36 8.49 5.69 4.93
CA VAL A 36 8.76 4.82 6.07
C VAL A 36 10.16 5.19 6.52
N ILE A 37 10.24 6.11 7.49
CA ILE A 37 11.48 6.39 8.21
C ILE A 37 11.95 5.04 8.73
N GLN A 38 13.01 4.49 8.10
CA GLN A 38 13.74 3.35 8.61
C GLN A 38 14.56 3.83 9.81
N GLY A 39 13.86 4.19 10.88
CA GLY A 39 14.44 4.41 12.18
C GLY A 39 14.73 3.05 12.78
N ALA A 40 15.98 2.61 12.68
CA ALA A 40 16.49 1.60 13.60
C ALA A 40 16.18 2.07 15.04
N GLY A 41 15.38 1.31 15.78
CA GLY A 41 15.33 1.41 17.24
C GLY A 41 14.05 1.90 17.91
N GLN A 42 12.93 2.07 17.22
CA GLN A 42 11.67 2.32 17.93
C GLN A 42 11.06 0.98 18.33
N ARG A 43 11.01 0.71 19.64
CA ARG A 43 10.31 -0.43 20.23
C ARG A 43 9.07 0.09 20.97
N PRO A 44 8.00 -0.71 21.11
CA PRO A 44 6.92 -0.34 22.00
C PRO A 44 7.43 -0.25 23.45
N PRO A 45 6.79 0.59 24.29
CA PRO A 45 7.06 0.62 25.73
C PRO A 45 6.95 -0.79 26.32
N GLY A 46 7.95 -1.23 27.09
CA GLY A 46 7.96 -2.55 27.73
C GLY A 46 8.49 -3.72 26.88
N ALA A 47 9.00 -3.47 25.67
CA ALA A 47 9.60 -4.52 24.84
C ALA A 47 10.80 -5.20 25.52
N SER A 48 10.85 -6.53 25.52
CA SER A 48 11.95 -7.31 26.08
C SER A 48 13.29 -6.99 25.40
N PRO A 49 14.40 -6.98 26.15
CA PRO A 49 15.73 -6.78 25.56
C PRO A 49 16.03 -7.79 24.46
N GLY A 50 16.76 -7.37 23.43
CA GLY A 50 17.15 -8.24 22.31
C GLY A 50 16.06 -8.47 21.25
N THR A 51 14.83 -8.00 21.45
CA THR A 51 13.76 -8.07 20.44
C THR A 51 13.85 -6.92 19.43
N CYS A 52 13.43 -7.19 18.20
CA CYS A 52 13.36 -6.20 17.12
C CYS A 52 11.90 -6.02 16.69
N TRP A 53 11.53 -4.77 16.39
CA TRP A 53 10.15 -4.38 16.19
C TRP A 53 10.00 -3.56 14.92
N GLY A 54 8.88 -3.77 14.23
CA GLY A 54 8.37 -2.90 13.19
C GLY A 54 7.19 -2.07 13.71
N LYS A 55 6.98 -0.91 13.08
CA LYS A 55 5.77 -0.10 13.25
C LYS A 55 5.04 0.04 11.93
N ALA A 56 3.75 -0.28 11.92
CA ALA A 56 2.83 0.07 10.84
C ALA A 56 1.94 1.22 11.30
N VAL A 57 1.66 2.17 10.40
CA VAL A 57 0.78 3.29 10.67
C VAL A 57 -0.40 3.21 9.72
N SER A 58 -1.61 3.06 10.27
CA SER A 58 -2.85 3.26 9.52
C SER A 58 -3.21 4.75 9.60
N PRO A 59 -3.31 5.48 8.48
CA PRO A 59 -3.66 6.89 8.49
C PRO A 59 -5.11 7.10 8.92
N ALA A 60 -5.40 8.30 9.42
CA ALA A 60 -6.78 8.71 9.63
C ALA A 60 -7.47 8.94 8.27
N VAL A 61 -8.75 8.61 8.20
CA VAL A 61 -9.62 8.95 7.06
C VAL A 61 -10.57 10.04 7.51
N VAL A 62 -10.49 11.18 6.83
CA VAL A 62 -11.36 12.33 7.05
C VAL A 62 -12.28 12.44 5.86
N GLU A 63 -13.58 12.49 6.11
CA GLU A 63 -14.60 12.61 5.08
C GLU A 63 -15.42 13.88 5.29
N THR A 64 -15.83 14.48 4.18
CA THR A 64 -16.80 15.57 4.16
C THR A 64 -18.19 14.97 4.14
N VAL A 65 -18.91 15.06 5.27
CA VAL A 65 -20.25 14.50 5.40
C VAL A 65 -21.26 15.63 5.30
N THR A 66 -22.21 15.49 4.36
CA THR A 66 -23.37 16.36 4.25
C THR A 66 -24.55 15.71 4.95
N GLU A 67 -25.06 16.36 6.00
CA GLU A 67 -26.18 15.88 6.80
C GLU A 67 -27.37 16.83 6.64
N GLN A 68 -28.59 16.27 6.52
CA GLN A 68 -29.82 17.06 6.62
C GLN A 68 -30.39 16.94 8.03
N ILE A 69 -30.31 18.04 8.77
CA ILE A 69 -30.79 18.14 10.14
C ILE A 69 -32.22 18.66 10.10
N LEU A 70 -33.17 17.87 10.61
CA LEU A 70 -34.55 18.30 10.80
C LEU A 70 -34.58 19.38 11.90
N LEU A 71 -34.86 20.62 11.52
CA LEU A 71 -35.01 21.72 12.48
C LEU A 71 -36.41 21.76 13.06
N GLN A 72 -37.41 21.49 12.22
CA GLN A 72 -38.81 21.50 12.63
C GLN A 72 -39.57 20.39 11.88
N PRO A 73 -40.31 19.52 12.59
CA PRO A 73 -41.15 18.50 11.96
C PRO A 73 -42.32 19.13 11.19
N ALA A 74 -42.90 18.37 10.27
CA ALA A 74 -44.12 18.80 9.58
C ALA A 74 -45.31 18.82 10.53
N GLU A 75 -46.18 19.83 10.40
CA GLU A 75 -47.47 19.88 11.08
C GLU A 75 -48.54 19.21 10.20
N VAL A 76 -49.26 18.26 10.77
CA VAL A 76 -50.25 17.43 10.07
C VAL A 76 -51.53 17.34 10.88
N THR A 77 -52.68 17.42 10.21
CA THR A 77 -54.00 17.23 10.84
C THR A 77 -54.27 15.76 11.14
N THR A 78 -55.27 15.48 11.98
CA THR A 78 -55.74 14.11 12.26
C THR A 78 -56.23 13.37 11.02
N ASP A 79 -56.69 14.11 10.00
CA ASP A 79 -57.14 13.58 8.72
C ASP A 79 -55.98 13.40 7.71
N GLY A 80 -54.74 13.62 8.13
CA GLY A 80 -53.53 13.40 7.33
C GLY A 80 -53.16 14.55 6.38
N ARG A 81 -53.79 15.73 6.49
CA ARG A 81 -53.43 16.89 5.65
C ARG A 81 -52.25 17.65 6.25
N VAL A 82 -51.25 17.96 5.43
CA VAL A 82 -50.06 18.75 5.86
C VAL A 82 -50.44 20.23 5.95
N LEU A 83 -50.32 20.81 7.14
CA LEU A 83 -50.51 22.24 7.39
C LEU A 83 -49.22 23.02 7.14
N GLN A 84 -48.09 22.49 7.62
CA GLN A 84 -46.77 23.05 7.40
C GLN A 84 -45.78 21.93 7.07
N PRO A 85 -44.94 22.08 6.04
CA PRO A 85 -43.91 21.10 5.73
C PRO A 85 -42.78 21.15 6.77
N ALA A 86 -42.03 20.07 6.88
CA ALA A 86 -40.83 20.01 7.71
C ALA A 86 -39.74 20.98 7.20
N ILE A 87 -39.03 21.61 8.12
CA ILE A 87 -37.90 22.49 7.83
C ILE A 87 -36.60 21.75 8.12
N TYR A 88 -35.71 21.70 7.13
CA TYR A 88 -34.40 21.06 7.24
C TYR A 88 -33.26 22.06 7.05
N LYS A 89 -32.13 21.81 7.70
CA LYS A 89 -30.86 22.48 7.47
C LYS A 89 -29.89 21.50 6.87
N THR A 90 -29.24 21.88 5.78
CA THR A 90 -28.13 21.12 5.23
C THR A 90 -26.84 21.61 5.88
N GLU A 91 -26.14 20.74 6.58
CA GLU A 91 -24.82 21.01 7.14
C GLU A 91 -23.77 20.17 6.43
N THR A 92 -22.59 20.74 6.19
CA THR A 92 -21.45 20.04 5.61
C THR A 92 -20.28 20.18 6.56
N VAL A 93 -19.85 19.06 7.14
CA VAL A 93 -18.79 19.04 8.16
C VAL A 93 -17.71 18.02 7.81
N GLN A 94 -16.48 18.31 8.23
CA GLN A 94 -15.39 17.34 8.16
C GLN A 94 -15.46 16.42 9.39
N ARG A 95 -15.55 15.11 9.16
CA ARG A 95 -15.60 14.11 10.22
C ARG A 95 -14.45 13.12 10.03
N ILE A 96 -13.73 12.84 11.11
CA ILE A 96 -12.77 11.73 11.14
C ILE A 96 -13.59 10.44 11.24
N VAL A 97 -13.73 9.72 10.12
CA VAL A 97 -14.50 8.46 10.07
C VAL A 97 -13.65 7.26 10.50
N LYS A 98 -12.33 7.38 10.38
CA LYS A 98 -11.38 6.38 10.85
C LYS A 98 -10.20 7.07 11.50
N GLU A 99 -9.93 6.72 12.74
CA GLU A 99 -8.79 7.24 13.49
C GLU A 99 -7.46 6.66 13.01
N ARG A 100 -6.41 7.46 13.13
CA ARG A 100 -5.03 7.01 12.94
C ARG A 100 -4.69 5.97 14.00
N ARG A 101 -4.03 4.88 13.62
CA ARG A 101 -3.54 3.86 14.56
C ARG A 101 -2.10 3.47 14.26
N GLU A 102 -1.31 3.30 15.32
CA GLU A 102 0.04 2.75 15.24
C GLU A 102 0.01 1.30 15.75
N THR A 103 0.48 0.37 14.93
CA THR A 103 0.54 -1.06 15.26
C THR A 103 1.99 -1.49 15.34
N TRP A 104 2.40 -1.92 16.52
CA TRP A 104 3.71 -2.52 16.77
C TRP A 104 3.65 -4.02 16.57
N PHE A 105 4.68 -4.59 15.96
CA PHE A 105 4.82 -6.03 15.77
C PHE A 105 6.29 -6.43 15.79
N GLU A 106 6.60 -7.63 16.27
CA GLU A 106 7.96 -8.15 16.23
C GLU A 106 8.39 -8.40 14.78
N ALA A 107 9.67 -8.17 14.51
CA ALA A 107 10.29 -8.38 13.20
C ALA A 107 11.65 -9.05 13.39
N PRO A 108 12.16 -9.80 12.39
CA PRO A 108 13.53 -10.28 12.42
C PRO A 108 14.51 -9.12 12.60
N CYS A 109 15.53 -9.32 13.42
CA CYS A 109 16.55 -8.30 13.63
C CYS A 109 17.39 -8.09 12.36
N GLN A 110 17.97 -6.90 12.20
CA GLN A 110 18.79 -6.56 11.02
C GLN A 110 19.94 -7.55 10.79
N ALA A 111 20.54 -8.07 11.86
CA ALA A 111 21.58 -9.08 11.79
C ALA A 111 21.12 -10.41 11.13
N GLN A 112 19.82 -10.72 11.18
CA GLN A 112 19.23 -11.91 10.56
C GLN A 112 18.81 -11.66 9.11
N LEU A 113 18.64 -10.39 8.68
CA LEU A 113 18.21 -10.01 7.33
C LEU A 113 19.38 -10.05 6.33
N THR A 114 20.07 -11.18 6.28
CA THR A 114 21.17 -11.44 5.33
C THR A 114 20.64 -11.60 3.90
N SER A 115 21.52 -11.50 2.90
CA SER A 115 21.16 -11.74 1.49
C SER A 115 20.53 -13.12 1.27
N GLU A 116 21.04 -14.14 1.96
CA GLU A 116 20.50 -15.51 1.90
C GLU A 116 19.10 -15.61 2.52
N PHE A 117 18.89 -14.95 3.66
CA PHE A 117 17.57 -14.91 4.29
C PHE A 117 16.56 -14.18 3.40
N ILE A 118 16.93 -13.02 2.85
CA ILE A 118 16.06 -12.26 1.95
C ILE A 118 15.78 -13.04 0.66
N SER A 119 16.77 -13.77 0.13
CA SER A 119 16.55 -14.65 -1.02
C SER A 119 15.54 -15.75 -0.71
N SER A 120 15.56 -16.28 0.52
CA SER A 120 14.57 -17.25 1.00
C SER A 120 13.17 -16.63 1.14
N VAL A 121 13.07 -15.40 1.63
CA VAL A 121 11.81 -14.62 1.64
C VAL A 121 11.25 -14.46 0.23
N GLN A 122 12.08 -13.99 -0.70
CA GLN A 122 11.68 -13.78 -2.10
C GLN A 122 11.22 -15.08 -2.76
N ARG A 123 11.93 -16.20 -2.53
CA ARG A 123 11.52 -17.54 -3.03
C ARG A 123 10.19 -17.98 -2.42
N ALA A 124 10.02 -17.87 -1.10
CA ALA A 124 8.80 -18.28 -0.42
C ALA A 124 7.57 -17.49 -0.91
N LEU A 125 7.74 -16.19 -1.18
CA LEU A 125 6.71 -15.33 -1.76
C LEU A 125 6.47 -15.62 -3.25
N ALA A 126 7.50 -16.03 -3.99
CA ALA A 126 7.39 -16.37 -5.41
C ALA A 126 6.60 -17.67 -5.62
N VAL A 127 6.85 -18.71 -4.81
CA VAL A 127 6.09 -19.97 -4.84
C VAL A 127 4.60 -19.74 -4.59
N ARG A 128 4.28 -18.73 -3.78
CA ARG A 128 2.89 -18.31 -3.51
C ARG A 128 2.32 -17.35 -4.55
N SER A 129 3.03 -17.13 -5.67
CA SER A 129 2.67 -16.22 -6.76
C SER A 129 2.53 -14.73 -6.39
N ILE A 130 3.09 -14.32 -5.24
CA ILE A 130 3.02 -12.94 -4.72
C ILE A 130 4.23 -12.11 -5.19
N TYR A 131 5.40 -12.74 -5.33
CA TYR A 131 6.61 -12.12 -5.85
C TYR A 131 6.92 -12.61 -7.27
N ARG A 132 7.05 -11.68 -8.23
CA ARG A 132 7.32 -11.97 -9.65
C ARG A 132 8.69 -11.47 -10.13
N GLY A 133 9.53 -11.01 -9.22
CA GLY A 133 10.86 -10.48 -9.54
C GLY A 133 11.93 -11.56 -9.60
N ARG A 134 13.14 -11.16 -10.02
CA ARG A 134 14.35 -11.97 -9.83
C ARG A 134 14.65 -12.10 -8.33
N ILE A 135 15.15 -13.25 -7.91
CA ILE A 135 15.66 -13.44 -6.55
C ILE A 135 17.01 -12.72 -6.46
N THR A 136 17.05 -11.58 -5.78
CA THR A 136 18.23 -10.71 -5.65
C THR A 136 18.89 -10.78 -4.27
N GLY A 137 18.17 -11.28 -3.25
CA GLY A 137 18.64 -11.20 -1.87
C GLY A 137 18.63 -9.77 -1.28
N ILE A 138 18.05 -8.81 -1.99
CA ILE A 138 17.99 -7.41 -1.57
C ILE A 138 16.57 -7.09 -1.12
N MET A 139 16.43 -6.49 0.06
CA MET A 139 15.15 -5.99 0.57
C MET A 139 14.80 -4.68 -0.15
N ASP A 140 14.44 -4.77 -1.42
CA ASP A 140 14.06 -3.65 -2.29
C ASP A 140 12.56 -3.30 -2.19
N SER A 141 12.13 -2.27 -2.92
CA SER A 141 10.71 -1.85 -2.95
C SER A 141 9.79 -2.96 -3.44
N ARG A 142 10.23 -3.76 -4.41
CA ARG A 142 9.45 -4.90 -4.93
C ARG A 142 9.26 -5.99 -3.87
N THR A 143 10.32 -6.30 -3.11
CA THR A 143 10.28 -7.28 -2.02
C THR A 143 9.39 -6.78 -0.89
N ARG A 144 9.52 -5.51 -0.49
CA ARG A 144 8.64 -4.89 0.51
C ARG A 144 7.18 -4.86 0.06
N ALA A 145 6.90 -4.58 -1.21
CA ALA A 145 5.54 -4.61 -1.74
C ALA A 145 4.94 -6.03 -1.72
N ALA A 146 5.75 -7.05 -2.01
CA ALA A 146 5.31 -8.45 -1.91
C ALA A 146 5.06 -8.88 -0.46
N ILE A 147 5.92 -8.49 0.48
CA ILE A 147 5.69 -8.69 1.92
C ILE A 147 4.38 -8.05 2.34
N ARG A 148 4.14 -6.78 1.97
CA ARG A 148 2.90 -6.07 2.28
C ARG A 148 1.66 -6.81 1.77
N ARG A 149 1.68 -7.26 0.51
CA ARG A 149 0.55 -8.03 -0.07
C ARG A 149 0.30 -9.36 0.64
N TYR A 150 1.33 -10.01 1.17
CA TYR A 150 1.16 -11.24 1.95
C TYR A 150 0.60 -10.97 3.35
N GLN A 151 0.97 -9.84 3.95
CA GLN A 151 0.60 -9.47 5.32
C GLN A 151 -0.77 -8.76 5.41
N GLU A 152 -1.19 -8.07 4.36
CA GLU A 152 -2.43 -7.28 4.34
C GLU A 152 -3.69 -8.11 4.63
N PRO A 153 -3.90 -9.31 4.06
CA PRO A 153 -5.04 -10.17 4.40
C PRO A 153 -5.05 -10.62 5.87
N GLN A 154 -3.90 -10.54 6.55
CA GLN A 154 -3.72 -10.89 7.97
C GLN A 154 -3.90 -9.67 8.88
N GLY A 155 -4.36 -8.54 8.34
CA GLY A 155 -4.59 -7.30 9.07
C GLY A 155 -3.35 -6.43 9.23
N LEU A 156 -2.22 -6.76 8.58
CA LEU A 156 -0.98 -5.99 8.67
C LEU A 156 -0.59 -5.38 7.32
N ASN A 157 -0.95 -4.11 7.12
CA ASN A 157 -0.54 -3.35 5.93
C ASN A 157 0.86 -2.72 6.13
N SER A 158 1.91 -3.54 6.00
CA SER A 158 3.32 -3.09 6.14
C SER A 158 4.27 -3.81 5.21
N GLY A 159 5.30 -3.11 4.71
CA GLY A 159 6.40 -3.70 3.95
C GLY A 159 7.55 -4.24 4.81
N ILE A 160 7.48 -4.07 6.14
CA ILE A 160 8.42 -4.68 7.09
C ILE A 160 7.96 -6.11 7.34
N LEU A 161 8.90 -7.07 7.28
CA LEU A 161 8.61 -8.47 7.54
C LEU A 161 8.31 -8.70 9.02
N ALA A 162 7.07 -9.07 9.35
CA ALA A 162 6.71 -9.48 10.70
C ALA A 162 7.33 -10.85 11.03
N LEU A 163 7.68 -11.06 12.30
CA LEU A 163 8.25 -12.32 12.78
C LEU A 163 7.27 -13.47 12.56
N GLU A 164 5.97 -13.22 12.78
CA GLU A 164 4.91 -14.19 12.53
C GLU A 164 4.80 -14.57 11.05
N THR A 165 4.89 -13.58 10.17
CA THR A 165 4.95 -13.82 8.73
C THR A 165 6.17 -14.65 8.33
N ALA A 166 7.34 -14.39 8.92
CA ALA A 166 8.53 -15.21 8.68
C ALA A 166 8.35 -16.67 9.14
N ARG A 167 7.63 -16.91 10.24
CA ARG A 167 7.27 -18.26 10.71
C ARG A 167 6.31 -18.96 9.75
N GLN A 168 5.25 -18.29 9.29
CA GLN A 168 4.31 -18.84 8.31
C GLN A 168 4.96 -19.16 6.95
N LEU A 169 5.98 -18.39 6.57
CA LEU A 169 6.78 -18.67 5.38
C LEU A 169 7.77 -19.84 5.58
N GLY A 170 7.88 -20.38 6.79
CA GLY A 170 8.79 -21.47 7.15
C GLY A 170 10.25 -21.05 7.28
N LEU A 171 10.51 -19.75 7.50
CA LEU A 171 11.87 -19.19 7.52
C LEU A 171 12.46 -19.09 8.92
N ILE A 172 11.61 -19.15 9.95
CA ILE A 172 11.99 -19.08 11.36
C ILE A 172 11.27 -20.20 12.10
N ALA A 173 12.00 -20.94 12.91
CA ALA A 173 11.45 -22.02 13.72
C ALA A 173 10.45 -21.48 14.76
N VAL A 174 9.36 -22.21 14.93
CA VAL A 174 8.41 -22.03 16.04
C VAL A 174 8.80 -23.03 17.12
N ALA A 175 8.97 -22.57 18.36
CA ALA A 175 9.17 -23.47 19.48
C ALA A 175 7.94 -24.38 19.61
N ARG A 176 8.15 -25.68 19.83
CA ARG A 176 7.04 -26.59 20.14
C ARG A 176 6.71 -26.40 21.61
N ASP A 177 5.43 -26.21 21.90
CA ASP A 177 4.96 -26.24 23.29
C ASP A 177 5.31 -27.60 23.88
N ALA A 178 5.95 -27.59 25.05
CA ALA A 178 6.16 -28.81 25.83
C ALA A 178 4.85 -29.07 26.58
N GLU A 179 4.06 -30.01 26.07
CA GLU A 179 2.89 -30.56 26.77
C GLU A 179 3.32 -31.55 27.86
#